data_AF-A0A524FMN6-F1
#
_entry.id   AF-A0A524FMN6-F1
#
_cell.length_a   1.000
_cell.length_b   1.000
_cell.length_c   1.000
_cell.angle_alpha   90.00
_cell.angle_beta   90.00
_cell.angle_gamma   90.00
#
_symmetry.space_group_name_H-M   'P 1'
#
loop_
_entity.id
_entity.type
_entity.pdbx_description
1 polymer ?
#
loop_
_entity_poly.entity_id
_entity_poly.type
_entity_poly.pdbx_seq_one_letter_code
_entity_poly.pdbx_strand_id
1 'polypeptide(L)'
;MKLENIERIQTRVDVVTRRWWFFLVLLILQMLPPLTAEPVGPEQAGWLIGAVLSQAIVYDLAPLFPLFKILAVLMIVSVFTLKTRISRYFSVYVGVFYVLVAFLQSTAFTEEFGFAVVTVNLVMFLVVALTWFWEAMAQKNVFDTPRLDKSTIWVIPFAILAFWYPINTETMVLDLNPLLFLTGESGLAFCMMTPVYLSVLIIFY
;
A
#
# COMPACT_ATOMS: atom_id res chain seq x y z
N MET A 1 3.80 8.90 25.01
CA MET A 1 5.19 8.39 25.02
C MET A 1 6.12 9.58 25.24
N LYS A 2 7.16 9.49 26.09
CA LYS A 2 8.10 10.61 26.28
C LYS A 2 8.88 10.85 24.99
N LEU A 3 9.14 12.11 24.63
CA LEU A 3 9.89 12.50 23.41
C LEU A 3 11.25 11.77 23.32
N GLU A 4 11.96 11.66 24.44
CA GLU A 4 13.23 10.94 24.54
C GLU A 4 13.13 9.46 24.13
N ASN A 5 12.00 8.80 24.42
CA ASN A 5 11.78 7.41 24.02
C ASN A 5 11.53 7.29 22.51
N ILE A 6 10.82 8.26 21.91
CA ILE A 6 10.56 8.29 20.47
C ILE A 6 11.87 8.48 19.71
N GLU A 7 12.71 9.43 20.14
CA GLU A 7 14.02 9.67 19.52
C GLU A 7 14.93 8.45 19.63
N ARG A 8 14.98 7.81 20.81
CA ARG A 8 15.77 6.60 21.01
C ARG A 8 15.34 5.45 20.10
N ILE A 9 14.03 5.25 19.91
CA ILE A 9 13.52 4.21 19.01
C ILE A 9 13.82 4.59 17.56
N GLN A 10 13.62 5.85 17.15
CA GLN A 10 13.95 6.33 15.81
C GLN A 10 15.43 6.08 15.47
N THR A 11 16.35 6.46 16.35
CA THR A 11 17.79 6.22 16.12
C THR A 11 18.10 4.73 15.98
N ARG A 12 17.45 3.86 16.75
CA ARG A 12 17.62 2.41 16.61
C ARG A 12 17.09 1.91 15.28
N VAL A 13 15.91 2.36 14.85
CA VAL A 13 15.32 2.01 13.56
C VAL A 13 16.26 2.44 12.44
N ASP A 14 16.75 3.68 12.44
CA ASP A 14 17.67 4.19 11.41
C ASP A 14 18.98 3.39 11.34
N VAL A 15 19.53 3.00 12.50
CA VAL A 15 20.74 2.17 12.55
C VAL A 15 20.47 0.76 12.02
N VAL A 16 19.29 0.19 12.28
CA VAL A 16 18.93 -1.15 11.80
C VAL A 16 18.68 -1.14 10.29
N THR A 17 17.87 -0.22 9.79
CA THR A 17 17.47 -0.14 8.37
C THR A 17 18.65 0.18 7.45
N ARG A 18 19.70 0.85 7.96
CA ARG A 18 20.92 1.17 7.19
C ARG A 18 21.91 0.01 7.08
N ARG A 19 21.76 -1.05 7.88
CA ARG A 19 22.69 -2.19 7.85
C ARG A 19 22.36 -3.15 6.72
N TRP A 20 23.40 -3.69 6.07
CA TRP A 20 23.27 -4.64 4.95
C TRP A 20 22.42 -5.88 5.29
N TRP A 21 22.51 -6.39 6.53
CA TRP A 21 21.75 -7.58 6.95
C TRP A 21 20.24 -7.34 7.00
N PHE A 22 19.78 -6.10 7.13
CA PHE A 22 18.35 -5.78 7.09
C PHE A 22 17.76 -6.16 5.72
N PHE A 23 18.47 -5.85 4.64
CA PHE A 23 18.08 -6.25 3.29
C PHE A 23 18.09 -7.77 3.11
N LEU A 24 19.01 -8.48 3.75
CA LEU A 24 18.98 -9.95 3.77
C LEU A 24 17.74 -10.49 4.47
N VAL A 25 17.33 -9.90 5.60
CA VAL A 25 16.11 -10.32 6.29
C VAL A 25 14.88 -10.09 5.42
N LEU A 26 14.79 -8.94 4.74
CA LEU A 26 13.73 -8.72 3.75
C LEU A 26 13.76 -9.78 2.64
N LEU A 27 14.94 -10.09 2.09
CA LEU A 27 15.06 -11.11 1.05
C LEU A 27 14.63 -12.51 1.54
N ILE A 28 14.95 -12.86 2.79
CA ILE A 28 14.51 -14.12 3.40
C ILE A 28 12.99 -14.13 3.60
N LEU A 29 12.39 -13.01 4.04
CA LEU A 29 10.94 -12.87 4.16
C LEU A 29 10.22 -13.06 2.82
N GLN A 30 10.87 -12.68 1.72
CA GLN A 30 10.35 -12.90 0.37
C GLN A 30 10.21 -14.37 -0.03
N MET A 31 10.87 -15.28 0.69
CA MET A 31 10.81 -16.73 0.45
C MET A 31 9.78 -17.44 1.35
N LEU A 32 8.92 -16.71 2.06
CA LEU A 32 7.87 -17.31 2.88
C LEU A 32 6.84 -18.03 2.00
N PRO A 33 6.54 -19.31 2.26
CA PRO A 33 5.56 -20.05 1.48
C PRO A 33 4.14 -19.51 1.74
N PRO A 34 3.24 -19.60 0.75
CA PRO A 34 1.83 -19.32 0.96
C PRO A 34 1.22 -20.33 1.95
N LEU A 35 0.28 -19.88 2.76
CA LEU A 35 -0.50 -20.74 3.66
C LEU A 35 -1.75 -21.19 2.92
N THR A 36 -1.96 -22.50 2.83
CA THR A 36 -3.12 -23.09 2.16
C THR A 36 -3.78 -24.12 3.07
N ALA A 37 -5.09 -24.29 2.92
CA ALA A 37 -5.83 -25.34 3.61
C ALA A 37 -5.45 -26.73 3.08
N GLU A 38 -5.28 -26.86 1.77
CA GLU A 38 -4.80 -28.08 1.12
C GLU A 38 -3.28 -28.05 0.92
N PRO A 39 -2.56 -29.17 1.08
CA PRO A 39 -1.11 -29.21 0.90
C PRO A 39 -0.73 -29.01 -0.58
N VAL A 40 -0.01 -27.93 -0.86
CA VAL A 40 0.45 -27.57 -2.21
C VAL A 40 1.96 -27.74 -2.32
N GLY A 41 2.42 -28.42 -3.39
CA GLY A 41 3.84 -28.57 -3.69
C GLY A 41 4.50 -27.23 -4.09
N PRO A 42 5.81 -27.04 -3.85
CA PRO A 42 6.50 -25.79 -4.22
C PRO A 42 6.40 -25.45 -5.72
N GLU A 43 6.27 -26.46 -6.58
CA GLU A 43 6.08 -26.29 -8.03
C GLU A 43 4.81 -25.51 -8.41
N GLN A 44 3.75 -25.59 -7.59
CA GLN A 44 2.47 -24.95 -7.86
C GLN A 44 2.34 -23.60 -7.14
N ALA A 45 3.32 -23.20 -6.33
CA ALA A 45 3.26 -21.96 -5.55
C ALA A 45 3.08 -20.72 -6.43
N GLY A 46 3.70 -20.66 -7.61
CA GLY A 46 3.52 -19.54 -8.55
C GLY A 46 2.10 -19.45 -9.09
N TRP A 47 1.51 -20.59 -9.46
CA TRP A 47 0.12 -20.67 -9.92
C TRP A 47 -0.85 -20.29 -8.81
N LEU A 48 -0.65 -20.82 -7.62
CA LEU A 48 -1.41 -20.50 -6.42
C LEU A 48 -1.40 -19.00 -6.12
N ILE A 49 -0.24 -18.35 -6.16
CA ILE A 49 -0.14 -16.90 -5.93
C ILE A 49 -0.97 -16.14 -6.99
N GLY A 50 -0.88 -16.54 -8.27
CA GLY A 50 -1.67 -15.94 -9.34
C GLY A 50 -3.18 -16.13 -9.16
N ALA A 51 -3.60 -17.32 -8.74
CA ALA A 51 -4.99 -17.65 -8.46
C ALA A 51 -5.54 -16.84 -7.27
N VAL A 52 -4.77 -16.77 -6.16
CA VAL A 52 -5.15 -15.98 -4.98
C VAL A 52 -5.27 -14.50 -5.32
N LEU A 53 -4.32 -13.95 -6.07
CA LEU A 53 -4.35 -12.53 -6.44
C LEU A 53 -5.50 -12.19 -7.40
N SER A 54 -5.90 -13.12 -8.27
CA SER A 54 -7.00 -12.92 -9.22
C SER A 54 -8.39 -13.11 -8.60
N GLN A 55 -8.50 -13.93 -7.54
CA GLN A 55 -9.75 -14.23 -6.84
C GLN A 55 -9.74 -13.69 -5.40
N ALA A 56 -8.92 -12.66 -5.14
CA ALA A 56 -8.77 -12.09 -3.81
C ALA A 56 -10.10 -11.53 -3.29
N ILE A 57 -10.31 -11.63 -1.96
CA ILE A 57 -11.52 -11.14 -1.28
C ILE A 57 -11.76 -9.64 -1.54
N VAL A 58 -10.71 -8.90 -1.89
CA VAL A 58 -10.83 -7.50 -2.32
C VAL A 58 -11.86 -7.30 -3.44
N TYR A 59 -12.04 -8.26 -4.35
CA TYR A 59 -13.00 -8.17 -5.46
C TYR A 59 -14.45 -8.27 -5.01
N ASP A 60 -14.74 -8.98 -3.91
CA ASP A 60 -16.08 -9.00 -3.32
C ASP A 60 -16.49 -7.62 -2.78
N LEU A 61 -15.50 -6.76 -2.50
CA LEU A 61 -15.67 -5.39 -2.04
C LEU A 61 -15.64 -4.38 -3.20
N ALA A 62 -15.73 -4.82 -4.46
CA ALA A 62 -15.79 -3.95 -5.63
C ALA A 62 -16.81 -2.81 -5.53
N PRO A 63 -18.03 -2.99 -4.98
CA PRO A 63 -18.98 -1.89 -4.79
C PRO A 63 -18.47 -0.77 -3.86
N LEU A 64 -17.50 -1.06 -2.99
CA LEU A 64 -16.88 -0.09 -2.09
C LEU A 64 -15.64 0.59 -2.69
N PHE A 65 -15.13 0.18 -3.86
CA PHE A 65 -13.97 0.82 -4.50
C PHE A 65 -14.13 2.34 -4.65
N PRO A 66 -15.29 2.87 -5.10
CA PRO A 66 -15.49 4.31 -5.18
C PRO A 66 -15.37 5.02 -3.83
N LEU A 67 -15.84 4.39 -2.75
CA LEU A 67 -15.73 4.94 -1.41
C LEU A 67 -14.27 5.11 -0.98
N PHE A 68 -13.44 4.07 -1.17
CA PHE A 68 -12.01 4.13 -0.84
C PHE A 68 -11.25 5.15 -1.70
N LYS A 69 -11.59 5.28 -2.97
CA LYS A 69 -11.04 6.32 -3.84
C LYS A 69 -11.40 7.73 -3.37
N ILE A 70 -12.67 7.96 -3.05
CA ILE A 70 -13.14 9.26 -2.53
C ILE A 70 -12.43 9.59 -1.21
N LEU A 71 -12.30 8.62 -0.29
CA LEU A 71 -11.57 8.78 0.96
C LEU A 71 -10.10 9.12 0.72
N ALA A 72 -9.44 8.45 -0.22
CA ALA A 72 -8.05 8.74 -0.56
C ALA A 72 -7.89 10.16 -1.12
N VAL A 73 -8.74 10.58 -2.05
CA VAL A 73 -8.73 11.95 -2.59
C VAL A 73 -8.97 12.97 -1.48
N LEU A 74 -9.96 12.74 -0.62
CA LEU A 74 -10.26 13.62 0.52
C LEU A 74 -9.06 13.76 1.45
N MET A 75 -8.38 12.66 1.76
CA MET A 75 -7.18 12.69 2.60
C MET A 75 -6.02 13.41 1.93
N ILE A 76 -5.78 13.19 0.64
CA ILE A 76 -4.73 13.89 -0.11
C ILE A 76 -5.00 15.40 -0.14
N VAL A 77 -6.22 15.82 -0.51
CA VAL A 77 -6.63 17.25 -0.52
C VAL A 77 -6.50 17.87 0.87
N SER A 78 -6.84 17.11 1.92
CA SER A 78 -6.68 17.56 3.31
C SER A 78 -5.22 17.82 3.66
N VAL A 79 -4.27 17.01 3.18
CA VAL A 79 -2.83 17.24 3.40
C VAL A 79 -2.37 18.54 2.73
N PHE A 80 -2.81 18.81 1.49
CA PHE A 80 -2.44 20.05 0.80
C PHE A 80 -3.04 21.32 1.44
N THR A 81 -4.21 21.23 2.07
CA THR A 81 -4.91 22.38 2.67
C THR A 81 -4.55 22.60 4.14
N LEU A 82 -4.48 21.52 4.93
CA LEU A 82 -4.24 21.56 6.38
C LEU A 82 -2.79 21.29 6.77
N LYS A 83 -1.95 20.85 5.81
CA LYS A 83 -0.49 20.75 5.97
C LYS A 83 -0.12 19.84 7.15
N THR A 84 0.91 20.22 7.90
CA THR A 84 1.41 19.50 9.08
C THR A 84 0.34 19.20 10.14
N ARG A 85 -0.80 19.92 10.18
CA ARG A 85 -1.87 19.63 11.15
C ARG A 85 -2.53 18.27 10.92
N ILE A 86 -2.60 17.80 9.67
CA ILE A 86 -3.27 16.53 9.32
C ILE A 86 -2.28 15.38 9.09
N SER A 87 -0.98 15.62 9.16
CA SER A 87 0.09 14.64 8.87
C SER A 87 -0.07 13.33 9.65
N ARG A 88 -0.43 13.42 10.94
CA ARG A 88 -0.71 12.28 11.79
C ARG A 88 -1.89 11.45 11.27
N TYR A 89 -2.99 12.11 10.97
CA TYR A 89 -4.21 11.44 10.50
C TYR A 89 -3.99 10.81 9.14
N PHE A 90 -3.24 11.48 8.26
CA PHE A 90 -2.80 10.92 6.99
C PHE A 90 -1.98 9.64 7.19
N SER A 91 -1.00 9.66 8.10
CA SER A 91 -0.16 8.50 8.37
C SER A 91 -0.94 7.33 8.96
N VAL A 92 -1.88 7.60 9.88
CA VAL A 92 -2.80 6.58 10.41
C VAL A 92 -3.71 6.03 9.32
N TYR A 93 -4.27 6.90 8.47
CA TYR A 93 -5.15 6.48 7.37
C TYR A 93 -4.42 5.54 6.41
N VAL A 94 -3.21 5.90 5.96
CA VAL A 94 -2.42 5.04 5.07
C VAL A 94 -2.03 3.73 5.75
N GLY A 95 -1.66 3.77 7.03
CA GLY A 95 -1.37 2.56 7.82
C GLY A 95 -2.58 1.62 7.91
N VAL A 96 -3.75 2.13 8.27
CA VAL A 96 -5.02 1.35 8.33
C VAL A 96 -5.38 0.81 6.96
N PHE A 97 -5.26 1.63 5.91
CA PHE A 97 -5.50 1.23 4.54
C PHE A 97 -4.59 0.05 4.13
N TYR A 98 -3.31 0.08 4.47
CA TYR A 98 -2.39 -1.02 4.18
C TYR A 98 -2.68 -2.28 4.99
N VAL A 99 -3.08 -2.17 6.26
CA VAL A 99 -3.55 -3.34 7.01
C VAL A 99 -4.76 -3.97 6.31
N LEU A 100 -5.73 -3.16 5.91
CA LEU A 100 -6.93 -3.62 5.23
C LEU A 100 -6.57 -4.33 3.91
N VAL A 101 -5.74 -3.71 3.07
CA VAL A 101 -5.30 -4.31 1.80
C VAL A 101 -4.44 -5.56 2.02
N ALA A 102 -3.62 -5.60 3.09
CA ALA A 102 -2.83 -6.77 3.44
C ALA A 102 -3.70 -8.02 3.62
N PHE A 103 -4.81 -7.90 4.33
CA PHE A 103 -5.73 -9.03 4.50
C PHE A 103 -6.58 -9.27 3.25
N LEU A 104 -7.19 -8.23 2.66
CA LEU A 104 -8.14 -8.41 1.56
C LEU A 104 -7.49 -8.87 0.25
N GLN A 105 -6.28 -8.39 -0.05
CA GLN A 105 -5.60 -8.70 -1.30
C GLN A 105 -4.71 -9.96 -1.20
N SER A 106 -4.27 -10.32 0.00
CA SER A 106 -3.41 -11.50 0.20
C SER A 106 -4.19 -12.78 0.51
N THR A 107 -5.52 -12.72 0.63
CA THR A 107 -6.36 -13.87 0.94
C THR A 107 -7.42 -14.09 -0.14
N ALA A 108 -7.68 -15.36 -0.46
CA ALA A 108 -8.72 -15.78 -1.40
C ALA A 108 -9.30 -17.13 -1.01
N PHE A 109 -10.54 -17.37 -1.44
CA PHE A 109 -11.13 -18.69 -1.48
C PHE A 109 -11.07 -19.18 -2.92
N THR A 110 -10.26 -20.21 -3.16
CA THR A 110 -10.07 -20.80 -4.50
C THR A 110 -10.72 -22.18 -4.53
N GLU A 111 -11.29 -22.56 -5.68
CA GLU A 111 -11.91 -23.88 -5.84
C GLU A 111 -10.88 -25.02 -5.77
N GLU A 112 -9.65 -24.78 -6.26
CA GLU A 112 -8.57 -25.78 -6.31
C GLU A 112 -7.82 -25.96 -4.98
N PHE A 113 -7.64 -24.90 -4.20
CA PHE A 113 -6.77 -24.91 -3.01
C PHE A 113 -7.50 -24.55 -1.70
N GLY A 114 -8.81 -24.30 -1.78
CA GLY A 114 -9.62 -23.84 -0.67
C GLY A 114 -9.20 -22.45 -0.21
N PHE A 115 -9.14 -22.26 1.12
CA PHE A 115 -8.65 -21.02 1.71
C PHE A 115 -7.12 -20.91 1.55
N ALA A 116 -6.68 -19.86 0.87
CA ALA A 116 -5.27 -19.63 0.57
C ALA A 116 -4.87 -18.19 0.91
N VAL A 117 -3.65 -18.06 1.45
CA VAL A 117 -3.06 -16.80 1.88
C VAL A 117 -1.65 -16.66 1.34
N VAL A 118 -1.39 -15.59 0.60
CA VAL A 118 -0.03 -15.21 0.17
C VAL A 118 0.70 -14.57 1.35
N THR A 119 1.31 -15.41 2.19
CA THR A 119 1.93 -15.01 3.46
C THR A 119 2.98 -13.90 3.30
N VAL A 120 3.78 -13.97 2.22
CA VAL A 120 4.78 -12.94 1.91
C VAL A 120 4.14 -11.56 1.71
N ASN A 121 3.07 -11.45 0.93
CA ASN A 121 2.37 -10.19 0.68
C ASN A 121 1.76 -9.66 1.97
N LEU A 122 1.09 -10.54 2.73
CA LEU A 122 0.50 -10.20 4.01
C LEU A 122 1.55 -9.61 4.96
N VAL A 123 2.66 -10.32 5.18
CA VAL A 123 3.72 -9.88 6.09
C VAL A 123 4.37 -8.59 5.62
N MET A 124 4.70 -8.48 4.32
CA MET A 124 5.36 -7.29 3.78
C MET A 124 4.45 -6.07 3.85
N PHE A 125 3.17 -6.19 3.52
CA PHE A 125 2.24 -5.06 3.60
C PHE A 125 2.01 -4.63 5.05
N LEU A 126 1.97 -5.57 6.00
CA LEU A 126 1.92 -5.26 7.43
C LEU A 126 3.19 -4.57 7.94
N VAL A 127 4.39 -4.99 7.48
CA VAL A 127 5.64 -4.30 7.81
C VAL A 127 5.60 -2.85 7.33
N VAL A 128 5.13 -2.60 6.10
CA VAL A 128 4.97 -1.24 5.58
C VAL A 128 3.88 -0.48 6.36
N ALA A 129 2.76 -1.11 6.74
CA ALA A 129 1.74 -0.47 7.57
C ALA A 129 2.31 -0.03 8.94
N LEU A 130 3.17 -0.85 9.56
CA LEU A 130 3.83 -0.53 10.81
C LEU A 130 4.74 0.68 10.71
N THR A 131 5.44 0.89 9.59
CA THR A 131 6.25 2.10 9.41
C THR A 131 5.39 3.36 9.31
N TRP A 132 4.21 3.28 8.70
CA TRP A 132 3.24 4.39 8.68
C TRP A 132 2.64 4.68 10.06
N PHE A 133 2.33 3.65 10.86
CA PHE A 133 1.91 3.85 12.25
C PHE A 133 3.03 4.41 13.11
N TRP A 134 4.28 4.00 12.87
CA TRP A 134 5.44 4.59 13.52
C TRP A 134 5.56 6.07 13.20
N GLU A 135 5.40 6.46 11.94
CA GLU A 135 5.40 7.86 11.52
C GLU A 135 4.26 8.67 12.15
N ALA A 136 3.08 8.08 12.31
CA ALA A 136 1.99 8.71 13.04
C ALA A 136 2.32 9.02 14.52
N MET A 137 3.26 8.28 15.12
CA MET A 137 3.74 8.51 16.49
C MET A 137 4.97 9.43 16.53
N ALA A 138 5.91 9.25 15.61
CA ALA A 138 7.17 9.97 15.58
C ALA A 138 7.05 11.39 15.01
N GLN A 139 6.11 11.60 14.08
CA GLN A 139 5.77 12.90 13.48
C GLN A 139 7.01 13.64 12.96
N LYS A 140 7.89 12.92 12.26
CA LYS A 140 9.11 13.48 11.67
C LYS A 140 8.83 14.10 10.30
N ASN A 141 7.76 13.70 9.63
CA ASN A 141 7.31 14.28 8.36
C ASN A 141 6.59 15.61 8.59
N VAL A 142 7.23 16.69 8.14
CA VAL A 142 6.69 18.06 8.18
C VAL A 142 6.12 18.39 6.81
N PHE A 143 4.83 18.72 6.75
CA PHE A 143 4.08 18.97 5.51
C PHE A 143 3.80 20.47 5.32
N ASP A 144 4.80 21.35 5.50
CA ASP A 144 4.58 22.80 5.53
C ASP A 144 4.65 23.47 4.15
N THR A 145 5.65 23.11 3.33
CA THR A 145 5.87 23.70 2.01
C THR A 145 6.07 22.60 0.97
N PRO A 146 5.11 22.41 0.04
CA PRO A 146 5.30 21.46 -1.04
C PRO A 146 6.43 21.93 -1.96
N ARG A 147 7.40 21.06 -2.24
CA ARG A 147 8.46 21.23 -3.22
C ARG A 147 7.92 20.89 -4.60
N LEU A 148 7.46 21.90 -5.31
CA LEU A 148 7.02 21.79 -6.71
C LEU A 148 8.16 22.17 -7.67
N ASP A 149 9.33 21.58 -7.47
CA ASP A 149 10.46 21.74 -8.38
C ASP A 149 10.40 20.70 -9.52
N LYS A 150 11.31 20.82 -10.51
CA LYS A 150 11.35 19.90 -11.65
C LYS A 150 11.63 18.46 -11.24
N SER A 151 12.32 18.22 -10.12
CA SER A 151 12.62 16.86 -9.63
C SER A 151 11.39 16.15 -9.09
N THR A 152 10.42 16.90 -8.55
CA THR A 152 9.28 16.34 -7.82
C THR A 152 7.98 16.37 -8.63
N ILE A 153 7.82 17.38 -9.50
CA ILE A 153 6.61 17.54 -10.31
C ILE A 153 6.38 16.37 -11.27
N TRP A 154 7.45 15.69 -11.70
CA TRP A 154 7.38 14.54 -12.60
C TRP A 154 6.68 13.32 -11.96
N VAL A 155 6.60 13.27 -10.63
CA VAL A 155 5.93 12.17 -9.90
C VAL A 155 4.40 12.28 -9.98
N ILE A 156 3.87 13.50 -10.09
CA ILE A 156 2.42 13.78 -10.15
C ILE A 156 1.71 13.02 -11.29
N PRO A 157 2.16 13.05 -12.56
CA PRO A 157 1.49 12.31 -13.63
C PRO A 157 1.47 10.79 -13.39
N PHE A 158 2.52 10.22 -12.80
CA PHE A 158 2.51 8.78 -12.45
C PHE A 158 1.54 8.46 -11.32
N ALA A 159 1.42 9.33 -10.32
CA ALA A 159 0.44 9.18 -9.27
C ALA A 159 -0.99 9.22 -9.83
N ILE A 160 -1.28 10.18 -10.72
CA ILE A 160 -2.58 10.30 -11.38
C ILE A 160 -2.86 9.06 -12.24
N LEU A 161 -1.88 8.59 -12.99
CA LEU A 161 -2.03 7.41 -13.83
C LEU A 161 -2.27 6.14 -13.00
N ALA A 162 -1.53 5.96 -11.90
CA ALA A 162 -1.72 4.84 -10.96
C ALA A 162 -3.10 4.90 -10.30
N PHE A 163 -3.55 6.09 -9.92
CA PHE A 163 -4.87 6.30 -9.34
C PHE A 163 -6.02 6.05 -10.34
N TRP A 164 -5.85 6.49 -11.59
CA TRP A 164 -6.84 6.28 -12.64
C TRP A 164 -6.91 4.81 -13.06
N TYR A 165 -5.75 4.20 -13.32
CA TYR A 165 -5.60 2.84 -13.86
C TYR A 165 -6.60 2.54 -15.00
N PRO A 166 -6.41 3.16 -16.19
CA PRO A 166 -7.36 3.10 -17.30
C PRO A 166 -7.25 1.78 -18.09
N ILE A 167 -7.38 0.65 -17.39
CA ILE A 167 -7.34 -0.69 -17.98
C ILE A 167 -8.62 -1.40 -17.59
N ASN A 168 -9.32 -1.94 -18.59
CA ASN A 168 -10.45 -2.84 -18.36
C ASN A 168 -9.91 -4.22 -17.98
N THR A 169 -10.25 -4.72 -16.80
CA THR A 169 -9.69 -5.96 -16.23
C THR A 169 -10.23 -7.23 -16.89
N GLU A 170 -11.38 -7.16 -17.56
CA GLU A 170 -11.95 -8.30 -18.30
C GLU A 170 -11.32 -8.47 -19.69
N THR A 171 -11.08 -7.35 -20.39
CA THR A 171 -10.58 -7.37 -21.77
C THR A 171 -9.09 -7.09 -21.88
N MET A 172 -8.46 -6.62 -20.79
CA MET A 172 -7.06 -6.15 -20.75
C MET A 172 -6.76 -5.06 -21.79
N VAL A 173 -7.79 -4.35 -22.25
CA VAL A 173 -7.69 -3.22 -23.19
C VAL A 173 -7.68 -1.91 -22.43
N LEU A 174 -6.96 -0.91 -22.97
CA LEU A 174 -7.00 0.46 -22.48
C LEU A 174 -8.41 1.03 -22.64
N ASP A 175 -9.03 1.37 -21.52
CA ASP A 175 -10.31 2.08 -21.49
C ASP A 175 -10.09 3.43 -20.80
N LEU A 176 -10.18 4.51 -21.58
CA LEU A 176 -9.96 5.88 -21.13
C LEU A 176 -11.24 6.51 -20.57
N ASN A 177 -12.21 5.70 -20.15
CA ASN A 177 -13.43 6.21 -19.55
C ASN A 177 -13.12 6.93 -18.21
N PRO A 178 -13.49 8.22 -18.05
CA PRO A 178 -13.26 8.95 -16.80
C PRO A 178 -14.01 8.35 -15.61
N LEU A 179 -15.05 7.53 -15.82
CA LEU A 179 -15.71 6.82 -14.72
C LEU A 179 -14.74 5.88 -13.97
N LEU A 180 -13.78 5.26 -14.66
CA LEU A 180 -12.76 4.38 -14.05
C LEU A 180 -11.93 5.09 -12.99
N PHE A 181 -11.82 6.42 -13.07
CA PHE A 181 -11.18 7.23 -12.04
C PHE A 181 -11.84 7.03 -10.67
N LEU A 182 -13.16 6.77 -10.62
CA LEU A 182 -13.92 6.51 -9.40
C LEU A 182 -14.25 5.03 -9.21
N THR A 183 -14.57 4.30 -10.28
CA THR A 183 -15.05 2.91 -10.19
C THR A 183 -13.97 1.86 -10.38
N GLY A 184 -12.77 2.24 -10.81
CA GLY A 184 -11.67 1.31 -11.09
C GLY A 184 -11.13 0.61 -9.85
N GLU A 185 -10.59 -0.58 -10.04
CA GLU A 185 -10.06 -1.47 -8.99
C GLU A 185 -8.84 -0.92 -8.24
N SER A 186 -8.21 0.11 -8.81
CA SER A 186 -7.01 0.72 -8.23
C SER A 186 -7.21 1.29 -6.83
N GLY A 187 -8.45 1.57 -6.40
CA GLY A 187 -8.75 2.16 -5.09
C GLY A 187 -8.42 1.27 -3.89
N LEU A 188 -8.40 -0.05 -4.06
CA LEU A 188 -8.01 -1.03 -3.03
C LEU A 188 -6.78 -1.86 -3.43
N ALA A 189 -6.15 -1.55 -4.56
CA ALA A 189 -4.93 -2.23 -4.98
C ALA A 189 -3.70 -1.61 -4.32
N PHE A 190 -2.93 -2.41 -3.56
CA PHE A 190 -1.70 -1.95 -2.90
C PHE A 190 -0.72 -1.32 -3.91
N CYS A 191 -0.55 -1.98 -5.05
CA CYS A 191 0.39 -1.61 -6.10
C CYS A 191 0.11 -0.23 -6.70
N MET A 192 -1.16 0.18 -6.73
CA MET A 192 -1.59 1.44 -7.35
C MET A 192 -1.65 2.58 -6.33
N MET A 193 -2.15 2.32 -5.13
CA MET A 193 -2.29 3.35 -4.09
C MET A 193 -0.96 3.72 -3.43
N THR A 194 0.00 2.79 -3.39
CA THR A 194 1.32 3.05 -2.79
C THR A 194 2.09 4.16 -3.51
N PRO A 195 2.25 4.13 -4.84
CA PRO A 195 2.79 5.27 -5.59
C PRO A 195 2.07 6.58 -5.27
N VAL A 196 0.74 6.58 -5.13
CA VAL A 196 -0.04 7.80 -4.84
C VAL A 196 0.32 8.38 -3.47
N TYR A 197 0.32 7.57 -2.41
CA TYR A 197 0.66 8.05 -1.07
C TYR A 197 2.13 8.46 -0.95
N LEU A 198 3.05 7.71 -1.58
CA LEU A 198 4.47 8.06 -1.60
C LEU A 198 4.71 9.35 -2.38
N SER A 199 3.96 9.61 -3.45
CA SER A 199 4.06 10.87 -4.20
C SER A 199 3.72 12.06 -3.33
N VAL A 200 2.72 11.95 -2.46
CA VAL A 200 2.43 13.00 -1.47
C VAL A 200 3.63 13.22 -0.55
N LEU A 201 4.26 12.17 -0.03
CA LEU A 201 5.47 12.31 0.79
C LEU A 201 6.61 13.00 0.03
N ILE A 202 6.89 12.57 -1.21
CA ILE A 202 7.96 13.14 -2.04
C ILE A 202 7.70 14.62 -2.32
N ILE A 203 6.45 15.03 -2.54
CA ILE A 203 6.11 16.45 -2.75
C ILE A 203 6.39 17.31 -1.52
N PHE A 204 6.34 16.75 -0.31
CA PHE A 204 6.54 17.54 0.91
C PHE A 204 7.93 17.39 1.55
N TYR A 205 8.75 16.42 1.13
CA TYR A 205 10.06 16.11 1.71
C TYR A 205 11.23 16.55 0.81
#